data_AF-E0VLE5-F1
#
_entry.id   AF-E0VLE5-F1
#
_cell.length_a   1.000
_cell.length_b   1.000
_cell.length_c   1.000
_cell.angle_alpha   90.00
_cell.angle_beta   90.00
_cell.angle_gamma   90.00
#
_symmetry.space_group_name_H-M   'P 1'
#
loop_
_entity.id
_entity.type
_entity.pdbx_description
1 polymer ?
#
loop_
_entity_poly.entity_id
_entity_poly.type
_entity_poly.pdbx_seq_one_letter_code
_entity_poly.pdbx_strand_id
1 'polypeptide(L)'
;MALFEQNEELLNLFEKFRELKTKEQQASSMELQEHAMNVMKTVDEAIRELDNLDGFFIYLHQVGSSHRKIPGFKPDYFLKIEQPFLQAVKDTLGDRYTENVERIYNITIKLIITTLMEGYTDYGKS
;
A
#
# COMPACT_ATOMS: atom_id res chain seq x y z
N MET A 1 -10.74 -1.68 -7.36
CA MET A 1 -10.02 -0.81 -6.38
C MET A 1 -9.36 0.31 -7.19
N ALA A 2 -9.44 1.58 -6.77
CA ALA A 2 -9.00 2.72 -7.59
C ALA A 2 -7.56 2.60 -8.14
N LEU A 3 -6.69 1.87 -7.42
CA LEU A 3 -5.32 1.56 -7.85
C LEU A 3 -5.26 0.89 -9.23
N PHE A 4 -6.03 -0.17 -9.46
CA PHE A 4 -5.94 -0.94 -10.71
C PHE A 4 -6.72 -0.31 -11.86
N GLU A 5 -7.71 0.54 -11.55
CA GLU A 5 -8.41 1.33 -12.55
C GLU A 5 -7.49 2.37 -13.20
N GLN A 6 -6.53 2.90 -12.43
CA GLN A 6 -5.60 3.93 -12.87
C GLN A 6 -4.23 3.36 -13.29
N ASN A 7 -3.96 2.10 -12.98
CA ASN A 7 -2.67 1.44 -13.21
C ASN A 7 -2.91 -0.03 -13.60
N GLU A 8 -3.58 -0.26 -14.75
CA GLU A 8 -3.92 -1.59 -15.25
C GLU A 8 -2.68 -2.49 -15.39
N GLU A 9 -1.50 -1.91 -15.63
CA GLU A 9 -0.24 -2.62 -15.71
C GLU A 9 0.10 -3.39 -14.42
N LEU A 10 -0.34 -2.89 -13.26
CA LEU A 10 -0.08 -3.52 -11.96
C LEU A 10 -0.87 -4.82 -11.79
N LEU A 11 -2.02 -4.98 -12.46
CA LEU A 11 -2.78 -6.24 -12.45
C LEU A 11 -1.95 -7.41 -12.98
N ASN A 12 -0.99 -7.12 -13.87
CA ASN A 12 -0.15 -8.16 -14.47
C ASN A 12 0.82 -8.81 -13.48
N LEU A 13 1.09 -8.15 -12.35
CA LEU A 13 1.95 -8.64 -11.28
C LEU A 13 1.26 -9.69 -10.41
N PHE A 14 -0.07 -9.78 -10.49
CA PHE A 14 -0.88 -10.73 -9.75
C PHE A 14 -1.24 -11.92 -10.64
N GLU A 15 -0.44 -12.98 -10.60
CA GLU A 15 -0.57 -14.14 -11.50
C GLU A 15 -1.98 -14.78 -11.50
N LYS A 16 -2.67 -14.75 -10.36
CA LYS A 16 -4.03 -15.30 -10.21
C LYS A 16 -5.16 -14.37 -10.68
N PHE A 17 -4.89 -13.10 -11.02
CA PHE A 17 -5.92 -12.07 -11.24
C PHE A 17 -5.76 -11.23 -12.50
N ARG A 18 -4.77 -11.56 -13.35
CA ARG A 18 -4.54 -10.90 -14.66
C ARG A 18 -5.79 -10.76 -15.54
N GLU A 19 -6.78 -11.64 -15.35
CA GLU A 19 -8.02 -11.67 -16.13
C GLU A 19 -9.19 -10.89 -15.52
N LEU A 20 -9.10 -10.44 -14.26
CA LEU A 20 -10.17 -9.68 -13.59
C LEU A 20 -10.09 -8.17 -13.91
N LYS A 21 -10.58 -7.81 -15.09
CA LYS A 21 -10.48 -6.45 -15.63
C LYS A 21 -11.63 -5.52 -15.22
N THR A 22 -12.73 -6.04 -14.67
CA THR A 22 -13.92 -5.24 -14.31
C THR A 22 -13.96 -4.85 -12.83
N LYS A 23 -14.63 -3.74 -12.51
CA LYS A 23 -14.76 -3.23 -11.13
C LYS A 23 -15.42 -4.25 -10.21
N GLU A 24 -16.51 -4.88 -10.64
CA GLU A 24 -17.23 -5.88 -9.84
C GLU A 24 -16.34 -7.08 -9.51
N GLN A 25 -15.57 -7.56 -10.50
CA GLN A 25 -14.66 -8.68 -10.31
C GLN A 25 -13.52 -8.33 -9.33
N GLN A 26 -12.91 -7.15 -9.48
CA GLN A 26 -11.87 -6.69 -8.57
C GLN A 26 -12.39 -6.43 -7.15
N ALA A 27 -13.60 -5.89 -7.02
CA ALA A 27 -14.23 -5.64 -5.72
C ALA A 27 -14.59 -6.92 -4.98
N SER A 28 -14.91 -8.00 -5.69
CA SER A 28 -15.18 -9.33 -5.14
C SER A 28 -13.93 -10.18 -4.86
N SER A 29 -12.74 -9.69 -5.23
CA SER A 29 -11.50 -10.46 -5.09
C SER A 29 -11.03 -10.48 -3.64
N MET A 30 -11.07 -11.67 -3.02
CA MET A 30 -10.59 -11.89 -1.66
C MET A 30 -9.10 -11.54 -1.49
N GLU A 31 -8.25 -11.82 -2.48
CA GLU A 31 -6.80 -11.58 -2.37
C GLU A 31 -6.45 -10.07 -2.47
N LEU A 32 -7.22 -9.31 -3.25
CA LEU A 32 -7.09 -7.84 -3.28
C LEU A 32 -7.65 -7.18 -2.02
N GLN A 33 -8.77 -7.69 -1.51
CA GLN A 33 -9.30 -7.28 -0.21
C GLN A 33 -8.31 -7.60 0.91
N GLU A 34 -7.69 -8.78 0.90
CA GLU A 34 -6.69 -9.19 1.88
C GLU A 34 -5.42 -8.32 1.79
N HIS A 35 -4.94 -8.01 0.58
CA HIS A 35 -3.81 -7.09 0.40
C HIS A 35 -4.13 -5.67 0.91
N ALA A 36 -5.30 -5.12 0.56
CA ALA A 36 -5.75 -3.83 1.06
C ALA A 36 -5.94 -3.84 2.58
N MET A 37 -6.50 -4.91 3.14
CA MET A 37 -6.65 -5.10 4.59
C MET A 37 -5.29 -5.16 5.28
N ASN A 38 -4.30 -5.85 4.69
CA ASN A 38 -2.94 -5.91 5.24
C ASN A 38 -2.27 -4.54 5.23
N VAL A 39 -2.43 -3.74 4.17
CA VAL A 39 -1.96 -2.35 4.13
C VAL A 39 -2.64 -1.50 5.22
N MET A 40 -3.97 -1.57 5.32
CA MET A 40 -4.72 -0.80 6.31
C MET A 40 -4.40 -1.21 7.75
N LYS A 41 -4.23 -2.52 8.00
CA LYS A 41 -3.81 -3.06 9.29
C LYS A 41 -2.40 -2.58 9.64
N THR A 42 -1.48 -2.61 8.69
CA THR A 42 -0.10 -2.10 8.88
C THR A 42 -0.12 -0.62 9.27
N VAL A 43 -0.97 0.19 8.62
CA VAL A 43 -1.13 1.61 8.96
C VAL A 43 -1.75 1.81 10.35
N ASP A 44 -2.79 1.04 10.69
CA ASP A 44 -3.48 1.13 12.00
C ASP A 44 -2.56 0.68 13.14
N GLU A 45 -1.78 -0.39 12.94
CA GLU A 45 -0.75 -0.84 13.88
C GLU A 45 0.36 0.22 14.03
N ALA A 46 0.81 0.87 12.96
CA ALA A 46 1.78 1.97 13.03
C ALA A 46 1.29 3.16 13.86
N ILE A 47 0.02 3.52 13.69
CA ILE A 47 -0.60 4.66 14.39
C ILE A 47 -0.84 4.31 15.86
N ARG A 48 -1.21 3.06 16.16
CA ARG A 48 -1.45 2.58 17.53
C ARG A 48 -0.15 2.32 18.31
N GLU A 49 0.89 1.86 17.63
CA GLU A 49 2.19 1.51 18.20
C GLU A 49 3.25 2.60 17.99
N LEU A 50 2.88 3.89 18.06
CA LEU A 50 3.86 4.99 18.04
C LEU A 50 4.99 4.83 19.09
N ASP A 51 4.78 3.97 20.10
CA ASP A 51 5.79 3.58 21.09
C ASP A 51 6.86 2.59 20.56
N ASN A 52 6.67 1.95 19.40
CA ASN A 52 7.64 1.03 18.78
C ASN A 52 7.83 1.31 17.28
N LEU A 53 8.25 2.53 16.97
CA LEU A 53 8.59 2.94 15.60
C LEU A 53 9.69 2.06 14.98
N ASP A 54 10.64 1.57 15.78
CA ASP A 54 11.73 0.71 15.29
C ASP A 54 11.19 -0.62 14.73
N GLY A 55 10.29 -1.28 15.45
CA GLY A 55 9.62 -2.50 14.96
C GLY A 55 8.81 -2.25 13.70
N PHE A 56 8.13 -1.11 13.62
CA PHE A 56 7.38 -0.70 12.44
C PHE A 56 8.28 -0.53 11.20
N PHE A 57 9.39 0.18 11.33
CA PHE A 57 10.33 0.38 10.22
C PHE A 57 10.98 -0.95 9.77
N ILE A 58 11.36 -1.83 10.71
CA ILE A 58 11.87 -3.16 10.39
C ILE A 58 10.85 -3.96 9.57
N TYR A 59 9.59 -3.94 9.98
CA TYR A 59 8.52 -4.64 9.26
C TYR A 59 8.33 -4.08 7.84
N LEU A 60 8.24 -2.75 7.70
CA LEU A 60 8.11 -2.13 6.38
C LEU A 60 9.30 -2.43 5.47
N HIS A 61 10.53 -2.44 5.97
CA HIS A 61 11.68 -2.83 5.17
C HIS A 61 11.58 -4.28 4.68
N GLN A 62 11.10 -5.20 5.53
CA GLN A 62 10.87 -6.60 5.14
C GLN A 62 9.79 -6.72 4.06
N VAL A 63 8.69 -5.99 4.20
CA VAL A 63 7.63 -5.91 3.19
C VAL A 63 8.18 -5.37 1.88
N GLY A 64 8.92 -4.25 1.91
CA GLY A 64 9.60 -3.68 0.75
C GLY A 64 10.52 -4.69 0.05
N SER A 65 11.37 -5.38 0.81
CA SER A 65 12.25 -6.42 0.27
C SER A 65 11.49 -7.60 -0.34
N SER A 66 10.33 -7.96 0.21
CA SER A 66 9.54 -9.10 -0.28
C SER A 66 9.03 -8.89 -1.71
N HIS A 67 8.76 -7.65 -2.11
CA HIS A 67 8.25 -7.31 -3.44
C HIS A 67 9.25 -7.58 -4.56
N ARG A 68 10.54 -7.75 -4.26
CA ARG A 68 11.55 -8.18 -5.26
C ARG A 68 11.35 -9.58 -5.78
N LYS A 69 10.63 -10.42 -5.00
CA LYS A 69 10.27 -11.78 -5.41
C LYS A 69 9.18 -11.77 -6.49
N ILE A 70 8.56 -10.62 -6.76
CA ILE A 70 7.50 -10.46 -7.75
C ILE A 70 8.16 -10.13 -9.11
N PRO A 71 8.08 -11.02 -10.11
CA PRO A 71 8.66 -10.78 -11.42
C PRO A 71 8.10 -9.51 -12.08
N GLY A 72 8.99 -8.63 -12.54
CA GLY A 72 8.60 -7.40 -13.24
C GLY A 72 8.12 -6.26 -12.33
N PHE A 73 8.17 -6.43 -11.01
CA PHE A 73 7.89 -5.34 -10.08
C PHE A 73 8.95 -4.23 -10.19
N LYS A 74 8.51 -2.98 -10.16
CA LYS A 74 9.38 -1.80 -10.15
C LYS A 74 9.13 -1.01 -8.87
N PRO A 75 10.16 -0.49 -8.20
CA PRO A 75 9.98 0.27 -6.97
C PRO A 75 9.05 1.48 -7.13
N ASP A 76 9.03 2.12 -8.31
CA ASP A 76 8.08 3.21 -8.62
C ASP A 76 6.60 2.81 -8.52
N TYR A 77 6.29 1.50 -8.55
CA TYR A 77 4.93 1.02 -8.35
C TYR A 77 4.42 1.26 -6.93
N PHE A 78 5.31 1.38 -5.93
CA PHE A 78 4.90 1.80 -4.59
C PHE A 78 4.28 3.20 -4.58
N LEU A 79 4.77 4.12 -5.43
CA LEU A 79 4.21 5.48 -5.53
C LEU A 79 2.76 5.48 -6.02
N LYS A 80 2.35 4.45 -6.78
CA LYS A 80 1.01 4.36 -7.37
C LYS A 80 -0.08 4.15 -6.33
N ILE A 81 0.25 3.72 -5.11
CA ILE A 81 -0.74 3.47 -4.06
C ILE A 81 -1.14 4.72 -3.28
N GLU A 82 -0.37 5.82 -3.36
CA GLU A 82 -0.61 7.04 -2.57
C GLU A 82 -2.02 7.61 -2.79
N GLN A 83 -2.37 7.93 -4.03
CA GLN A 83 -3.67 8.55 -4.35
C GLN A 83 -4.86 7.61 -4.09
N PRO A 84 -4.83 6.32 -4.52
CA PRO A 84 -5.88 5.36 -4.18
C PRO A 84 -6.08 5.18 -2.67
N PHE A 85 -4.99 5.19 -1.89
CA PHE A 85 -5.06 5.09 -0.43
C PHE A 85 -5.75 6.32 0.18
N LEU A 86 -5.30 7.53 -0.18
CA LEU A 86 -5.89 8.77 0.34
C LEU A 86 -7.38 8.89 -0.02
N GLN A 87 -7.75 8.52 -1.25
CA GLN A 87 -9.15 8.48 -1.67
C GLN A 87 -9.96 7.48 -0.84
N ALA A 88 -9.44 6.28 -0.60
CA ALA A 88 -10.12 5.28 0.22
C ALA A 88 -10.31 5.75 1.68
N VAL A 89 -9.33 6.43 2.25
CA VAL A 89 -9.44 7.03 3.59
C VAL A 89 -10.52 8.10 3.62
N LYS A 90 -10.54 8.99 2.61
CA LYS A 90 -11.56 10.04 2.48
C LYS A 90 -12.96 9.46 2.37
N ASP A 91 -13.15 8.46 1.51
CA ASP A 91 -14.44 7.79 1.30
C ASP A 91 -14.90 7.06 2.58
N THR A 92 -13.97 6.46 3.32
CA THR A 92 -14.26 5.73 4.57
C THR A 92 -14.63 6.66 5.72
N LEU A 93 -13.96 7.81 5.83
CA LEU A 93 -14.18 8.74 6.93
C LEU A 93 -15.34 9.71 6.67
N GLY A 94 -15.69 9.98 5.41
CA GLY A 94 -16.80 10.86 5.04
C GLY A 94 -16.67 12.22 5.71
N ASP A 95 -17.72 12.64 6.43
CA ASP A 95 -17.76 13.92 7.15
C ASP A 95 -16.68 14.07 8.26
N ARG A 96 -16.05 12.95 8.68
CA ARG A 96 -14.93 12.98 9.64
C ARG A 96 -13.58 13.28 8.98
N TYR A 97 -13.53 13.33 7.65
CA TYR A 97 -12.33 13.68 6.90
C TYR A 97 -12.10 15.20 6.92
N THR A 98 -11.36 15.65 7.93
CA THR A 98 -10.98 17.07 8.11
C THR A 98 -9.63 17.37 7.46
N GLU A 99 -9.28 18.66 7.30
CA GLU A 99 -7.95 19.08 6.82
C GLU A 99 -6.80 18.53 7.67
N ASN A 100 -7.01 18.39 8.99
CA ASN A 100 -6.02 17.81 9.88
C ASN A 100 -5.82 16.31 9.62
N VAL A 101 -6.93 15.59 9.42
CA VAL A 101 -6.92 14.16 9.06
C VAL A 101 -6.22 13.96 7.71
N GLU A 102 -6.56 14.76 6.71
CA GLU A 102 -5.91 14.74 5.39
C GLU A 102 -4.38 14.91 5.51
N ARG A 103 -3.94 15.90 6.28
CA ARG A 103 -2.52 16.16 6.50
C ARG A 103 -1.80 14.97 7.14
N ILE A 104 -2.40 14.37 8.17
CA ILE A 104 -1.83 13.21 8.87
C ILE A 104 -1.66 12.05 7.89
N TYR A 105 -2.72 11.66 7.18
CA TYR A 105 -2.66 10.53 6.26
C TYR A 105 -1.71 10.77 5.08
N ASN A 106 -1.58 12.00 4.59
CA ASN A 106 -0.57 12.37 3.59
C ASN A 106 0.87 12.15 4.09
N ILE A 107 1.16 12.52 5.34
CA ILE A 107 2.50 12.31 5.92
C ILE A 107 2.74 10.82 6.12
N THR A 108 1.75 10.11 6.69
CA THR A 108 1.85 8.68 6.99
C THR A 108 2.08 7.85 5.72
N ILE A 109 1.31 8.07 4.65
CA ILE A 109 1.47 7.26 3.43
C ILE A 109 2.80 7.52 2.74
N LYS A 110 3.30 8.76 2.76
CA LYS A 110 4.63 9.10 2.23
C LYS A 110 5.74 8.41 3.01
N LEU A 111 5.67 8.43 4.34
CA LEU A 111 6.62 7.72 5.20
C LEU A 111 6.64 6.22 4.84
N ILE A 112 5.47 5.59 4.75
CA ILE A 112 5.35 4.17 4.41
C ILE A 112 5.96 3.87 3.04
N ILE A 113 5.61 4.64 2.01
CA ILE A 113 6.13 4.43 0.65
C ILE A 113 7.65 4.59 0.63
N THR A 114 8.19 5.61 1.27
CA THR A 114 9.64 5.83 1.36
C THR A 114 10.33 4.63 2.02
N THR A 115 9.85 4.15 3.17
CA THR A 115 10.44 2.99 3.85
C THR A 115 10.32 1.69 3.05
N LEU A 116 9.20 1.48 2.35
CA LEU A 116 9.02 0.33 1.46
C LEU A 116 10.04 0.37 0.31
N MET A 117 10.25 1.54 -0.29
CA MET A 117 11.24 1.73 -1.36
C MET A 117 12.66 1.50 -0.84
N GLU A 118 13.01 2.01 0.34
CA GLU A 118 14.30 1.75 0.99
C GLU A 118 14.51 0.25 1.24
N GLY A 119 13.51 -0.44 1.79
CA GLY A 119 13.55 -1.90 1.97
C GLY A 119 13.70 -2.65 0.64
N TYR A 120 13.08 -2.14 -0.42
CA TYR A 120 13.23 -2.66 -1.77
C TYR A 120 14.62 -2.36 -2.37
N THR A 121 15.33 -1.30 -1.98
CA THR A 121 16.65 -0.97 -2.54
C THR A 121 17.83 -1.52 -1.74
N ASP A 122 17.72 -1.62 -0.41
CA ASP A 122 18.90 -1.82 0.45
C ASP A 122 19.17 -3.26 0.90
N TYR A 123 18.20 -4.16 0.81
CA TYR A 123 18.42 -5.56 1.18
C TYR A 123 19.45 -6.20 0.19
N GLY A 124 20.66 -6.50 0.66
CA GLY A 124 21.79 -6.94 -0.19
C GLY A 124 23.03 -6.04 -0.15
N LYS A 125 22.99 -4.90 0.54
CA LYS A 125 24.19 -4.17 0.97
C LYS A 125 24.58 -4.60 2.40
N SER A 126 25.09 -5.82 2.54
CA SER A 126 25.83 -6.26 3.72
C SER A 126 26.96 -7.18 3.28
#